data_AF-A0A0F9EVB0-F1
#
_entry.id   AF-A0A0F9EVB0-F1
#
_cell.length_a   1.000
_cell.length_b   1.000
_cell.length_c   1.000
_cell.angle_alpha   90.00
_cell.angle_beta   90.00
_cell.angle_gamma   90.00
#
_symmetry.space_group_name_H-M   'P 1'
#
loop_
_entity.id
_entity.type
_entity.pdbx_description
1 polymer ?
#
loop_
_entity_poly.entity_id
_entity_poly.type
_entity_poly.pdbx_seq_one_letter_code
_entity_poly.pdbx_strand_id
1 'polypeptide(L)' 'MPEGHELEIKVEWKNNQFFRMTKKLDEESWIKVVEIEENSHIAAIAGSLKSLCMADFNAHMDIIMTEMQKS' A
#
# COMPACT_ATOMS: atom_id res chain seq x y z
N MET A 1 -0.75 18.16 -19.87
CA MET A 1 -1.85 17.81 -18.95
C MET A 1 -1.19 17.19 -17.73
N PRO A 2 -1.62 17.48 -16.49
CA PRO A 2 -1.02 16.83 -15.32
C PRO A 2 -1.20 15.32 -15.45
N GLU A 3 -0.11 14.57 -15.31
CA GLU A 3 -0.16 13.11 -15.30
C GLU A 3 -0.99 12.68 -14.08
N GLY A 4 -1.94 11.77 -14.28
CA GLY A 4 -2.76 11.27 -13.18
C GLY A 4 -1.91 10.43 -12.25
N HIS A 5 -1.71 10.89 -11.02
CA HIS A 5 -1.12 10.07 -9.96
C HIS A 5 -2.22 9.17 -9.39
N GLU A 6 -2.21 7.89 -9.78
CA GLU A 6 -3.11 6.87 -9.23
C GLU A 6 -2.41 6.02 -8.17
N LEU A 7 -3.06 5.82 -7.02
CA LEU A 7 -2.61 4.91 -5.97
C LEU A 7 -3.30 3.55 -6.13
N GLU A 8 -2.55 2.55 -6.59
CA GLU A 8 -3.01 1.17 -6.64
C GLU A 8 -2.32 0.30 -5.58
N ILE A 9 -3.13 -0.34 -4.73
CA ILE A 9 -2.68 -1.28 -3.70
C ILE A 9 -3.41 -2.61 -3.90
N LYS A 10 -2.67 -3.71 -3.96
CA LYS A 10 -3.20 -5.09 -3.98
C LYS A 10 -2.94 -5.76 -2.64
N VAL A 11 -3.96 -6.43 -2.13
CA VAL A 11 -3.90 -7.20 -0.89
C VAL A 11 -4.25 -8.65 -1.21
N GLU A 12 -3.30 -9.55 -0.97
CA GLU A 12 -3.44 -10.98 -1.14
C GLU A 12 -3.40 -11.66 0.23
N TRP A 13 -4.42 -12.46 0.54
CA TRP A 13 -4.45 -13.26 1.76
C TRP A 13 -4.80 -14.70 1.42
N LYS A 14 -3.94 -15.62 1.85
CA LYS A 14 -4.19 -17.06 1.81
C LYS A 14 -4.16 -17.60 3.23
N ASN A 15 -5.30 -18.15 3.65
CA ASN A 15 -5.50 -18.55 5.05
C ASN A 15 -4.42 -19.51 5.53
N ASN A 16 -3.92 -19.24 6.73
CA ASN A 16 -2.70 -19.75 7.33
C ASN A 16 -1.43 -19.49 6.50
N GLN A 17 -1.40 -19.59 5.18
CA GLN A 17 -0.14 -19.56 4.41
C GLN A 17 0.56 -18.20 4.37
N PHE A 18 -0.11 -17.14 3.91
CA PHE A 18 0.55 -15.85 3.79
C PHE A 18 -0.42 -14.67 3.73
N PHE A 19 0.11 -13.51 4.10
CA PHE A 19 -0.44 -12.20 3.78
C PHE A 19 0.58 -11.40 2.98
N ARG A 20 0.15 -10.79 1.88
CA ARG A 20 1.00 -9.93 1.04
C ARG A 20 0.26 -8.66 0.65
N MET A 21 0.93 -7.52 0.81
CA MET A 21 0.49 -6.24 0.28
C MET A 21 1.50 -5.76 -0.75
N THR A 22 1.04 -5.45 -1.95
CA THR A 22 1.86 -4.88 -3.02
C THR A 22 1.32 -3.52 -3.44
N LYS A 23 2.23 -2.63 -3.81
CA LYS A 23 1.94 -1.28 -4.29
C LYS A 23 2.46 -1.14 -5.70
N LYS A 24 1.67 -0.52 -6.57
CA LYS A 24 2.10 -0.16 -7.92
C LYS A 24 3.03 1.04 -7.85
N LEU A 25 4.21 0.91 -8.44
CA LEU A 25 5.22 1.98 -8.48
C LEU A 25 5.15 2.76 -9.81
N ASP A 26 4.90 2.05 -10.91
CA ASP A 26 4.68 2.61 -12.25
C ASP A 26 3.72 1.69 -13.04
N GLU A 27 3.50 1.96 -14.33
CA GLU A 27 2.56 1.16 -15.15
C GLU A 27 2.88 -0.35 -15.19
N GLU A 28 4.15 -0.73 -15.04
CA GLU A 28 4.61 -2.11 -15.22
C GLU A 28 5.09 -2.78 -13.92
N SER A 29 5.40 -2.01 -12.87
CA SER A 29 6.10 -2.51 -11.69
C SER A 29 5.25 -2.48 -10.40
N TRP A 30 5.31 -3.61 -9.68
CA TRP A 30 4.69 -3.78 -8.38
C TRP A 30 5.77 -4.13 -7.36
N ILE A 31 5.78 -3.41 -6.24
CA ILE A 31 6.69 -3.66 -5.13
C ILE A 31 5.95 -4.30 -3.97
N LYS A 32 6.59 -5.25 -3.28
CA LYS A 32 6.05 -5.81 -2.03
C LYS A 32 6.31 -4.83 -0.91
N VAL A 33 5.26 -4.43 -0.20
CA VAL A 33 5.34 -3.53 0.95
C VAL A 33 5.27 -4.33 2.25
N VAL A 34 4.47 -5.40 2.25
CA VAL A 34 4.35 -6.32 3.38
C VAL A 34 4.27 -7.74 2.83
N GLU A 35 5.04 -8.66 3.41
CA GLU A 35 4.96 -10.10 3.14
C GLU A 35 5.17 -10.84 4.45
N ILE A 36 4.20 -11.68 4.81
CA ILE A 36 4.16 -12.39 6.08
C ILE A 36 3.76 -13.82 5.79
N GLU A 37 4.71 -14.73 5.97
CA GLU A 37 4.53 -16.17 5.79
C GLU A 37 4.16 -16.79 7.15
N GLU A 38 2.99 -17.41 7.21
CA GLU A 38 2.44 -18.29 8.25
C GLU A 38 3.06 -18.21 9.66
N ASN A 39 2.39 -17.46 10.54
CA ASN A 39 2.34 -17.70 12.00
C ASN A 39 1.09 -17.01 12.56
N SER A 40 0.69 -17.37 13.79
CA SER A 40 -0.47 -16.92 14.60
C SER A 40 -0.75 -15.41 14.69
N HIS A 41 0.03 -14.59 13.99
CA HIS A 41 0.05 -13.15 14.01
C HIS A 41 -0.84 -12.50 12.94
N ILE A 42 -1.38 -13.22 11.93
CA ILE A 42 -2.25 -12.61 10.89
C ILE A 42 -3.43 -11.84 11.49
N ALA A 43 -4.04 -12.36 12.55
CA ALA A 43 -5.09 -11.63 13.28
C ALA A 43 -4.55 -10.39 14.02
N ALA A 44 -3.31 -10.44 14.53
CA ALA A 44 -2.67 -9.33 15.23
C ALA A 44 -2.31 -8.16 14.29
N ILE A 45 -1.90 -8.47 13.06
CA ILE A 45 -1.60 -7.45 12.03
C ILE A 45 -2.87 -6.90 11.38
N ALA A 46 -4.01 -7.59 11.41
CA ALA A 46 -5.26 -7.07 10.85
C ALA A 46 -5.64 -5.69 11.42
N GLY A 47 -5.38 -5.45 12.70
CA GLY A 47 -5.55 -4.13 13.33
C GLY A 47 -4.58 -3.08 12.81
N SER A 48 -3.35 -3.49 12.49
CA SER A 48 -2.28 -2.63 11.95
C SER A 48 -2.41 -2.39 10.43
N LEU A 49 -3.08 -3.28 9.68
CA LEU A 49 -3.26 -3.15 8.24
C LEU A 49 -4.01 -1.87 7.86
N LYS A 50 -5.06 -1.53 8.62
CA LYS A 50 -5.77 -0.27 8.43
C LYS A 50 -4.82 0.94 8.57
N SER A 51 -3.98 0.94 9.60
CA SER A 51 -3.01 2.01 9.83
C SER A 51 -1.95 2.07 8.73
N LEU A 52 -1.49 0.92 8.24
CA LEU A 52 -0.55 0.84 7.11
C LEU A 52 -1.14 1.43 5.83
N CYS A 53 -2.36 1.01 5.46
CA CYS A 53 -3.04 1.55 4.29
C CYS A 53 -3.31 3.06 4.41
N MET A 54 -3.70 3.54 5.61
CA MET A 54 -3.93 4.97 5.85
C MET A 54 -2.64 5.78 5.80
N ALA A 55 -1.53 5.27 6.35
CA ALA A 55 -0.24 5.93 6.28
C ALA A 55 0.23 6.07 4.83
N ASP A 56 0.07 5.02 4.03
CA ASP A 56 0.48 5.00 2.64
C ASP A 56 -0.41 5.90 1.76
N PHE A 57 -1.72 5.95 2.05
CA PHE A 57 -2.65 6.90 1.44
C PHE A 57 -2.30 8.36 1.76
N ASN A 58 -2.07 8.68 3.03
CA ASN A 58 -1.71 10.03 3.47
C ASN A 58 -0.39 10.49 2.83
N ALA A 59 0.62 9.62 2.79
CA ALA A 59 1.89 9.93 2.13
C ALA A 59 1.70 10.24 0.64
N HIS A 60 0.80 9.53 -0.04
CA HIS A 60 0.47 9.81 -1.44
C HIS A 60 -0.26 11.15 -1.62
N MET A 61 -1.21 11.47 -0.73
CA MET A 61 -1.90 12.77 -0.74
C MET A 61 -0.94 13.94 -0.48
N ASP A 62 0.02 13.77 0.43
CA ASP A 62 1.02 14.81 0.74
C ASP A 62 1.90 15.12 -0.48
N ILE A 63 2.25 14.10 -1.28
CA ILE A 63 3.00 14.27 -2.54
C ILE A 63 2.18 15.12 -3.53
N ILE A 64 0.92 14.74 -3.78
CA ILE A 64 0.03 15.47 -4.69
C ILE A 64 -0.16 16.92 -4.22
N MET A 65 -0.41 17.14 -2.93
CA MET A 65 -0.57 18.48 -2.37
C MET A 65 0.71 19.32 -2.52
N THR A 66 1.88 18.71 -2.33
CA THR A 66 3.17 19.36 -2.53
C THR A 66 3.37 19.77 -4.00
N GLU A 67 2.96 18.95 -4.95
CA GLU A 67 3.03 19.26 -6.38
C GLU A 67 2.05 20.39 -6.76
N MET A 68 0.83 20.37 -6.21
CA MET A 68 -0.16 21.44 -6.39
C MET A 68 0.34 22.80 -5.89
N GLN A 69 1.07 22.84 -4.76
CA GLN A 69 1.61 24.09 -4.20
C GLN A 69 2.79 24.66 -4.99
N LYS A 70 3.44 23.82 -5.82
CA LYS A 70 4.58 24.23 -6.66
C LYS A 70 4.15 24.74 -8.04
N SER A 71 2.89 24.53 -8.43
CA SER A 71 2.28 25.03 -9.68
C SER A 71 1.63 26.40 -9.47
#